data_AF-A0A6I1HKF0-F1
#
_entry.id   AF-A0A6I1HKF0-F1
#
_cell.length_a   1.000
_cell.length_b   1.000
_cell.length_c   1.000
_cell.angle_alpha   90.00
_cell.angle_beta   90.00
_cell.angle_gamma   90.00
#
_symmetry.space_group_name_H-M   'P 1'
#
loop_
_entity.id
_entity.type
_entity.pdbx_description
1 polymer ?
#
loop_
_entity_poly.entity_id
_entity_poly.type
_entity_poly.pdbx_seq_one_letter_code
_entity_poly.pdbx_strand_id
1 'polypeptide(L)'
;MKKVWAVLMVSGTVALTGCGGGGNSGDSGNVSVAVPPVVVAPPPEVVAPPPPPALAAYVGTWQPACENQSRQRLVVALKSDGSGALEMSTYGETFGTPDCSGPVQFTETTSEKMTAVPDGAGNIQVKLAADSPASDIRIDKVVSSLPAHTVQFTGPAVTTVQLESGPHWHIAIGDGDYMDILKSDLKKAESGKGGFYLRGSELFTVMEKDGAYVLDMHYVKQ
;
A
#
# COMPACT_ATOMS: atom_id res chain seq x y z
N MET A 1 -17.71 10.68 0.67
CA MET A 1 -16.56 10.12 -0.07
C MET A 1 -15.28 10.80 0.38
N LYS A 2 -14.46 10.19 1.25
CA LYS A 2 -13.29 10.92 1.80
C LYS A 2 -12.03 10.14 2.16
N LYS A 3 -11.90 8.81 2.00
CA LYS A 3 -10.68 8.13 2.52
C LYS A 3 -10.02 7.02 1.71
N VAL A 4 -10.62 6.44 0.67
CA VAL A 4 -10.01 5.22 0.09
C VAL A 4 -8.98 5.51 -1.02
N TRP A 5 -8.96 6.72 -1.62
CA TRP A 5 -8.04 7.02 -2.74
C TRP A 5 -7.48 8.46 -2.78
N ALA A 6 -7.67 9.25 -1.72
CA ALA A 6 -7.35 10.70 -1.72
C ALA A 6 -5.88 11.05 -1.44
N VAL A 7 -4.94 10.11 -1.55
CA VAL A 7 -3.50 10.35 -1.32
C VAL A 7 -2.65 10.21 -2.59
N LEU A 8 -3.27 10.06 -3.77
CA LEU A 8 -2.56 9.90 -5.05
C LEU A 8 -2.49 11.16 -5.93
N MET A 9 -2.91 12.34 -5.46
CA MET A 9 -3.05 13.53 -6.32
C MET A 9 -2.58 14.84 -5.67
N VAL A 10 -1.32 14.93 -5.24
CA VAL A 10 -0.61 16.23 -5.18
C VAL A 10 0.82 16.01 -5.67
N SER A 11 1.05 16.24 -6.96
CA SER A 11 2.38 16.42 -7.56
C SER A 11 2.52 17.85 -8.07
N GLY A 12 3.68 18.46 -7.79
CA GLY A 12 4.12 19.78 -8.28
C GLY A 12 3.97 20.88 -7.22
N THR A 13 4.95 21.71 -6.89
CA THR A 13 6.23 22.05 -7.52
C THR A 13 6.98 22.90 -6.49
N VAL A 14 8.24 22.60 -6.14
CA VAL A 14 9.15 23.64 -5.63
C VAL A 14 10.55 23.37 -6.17
N ALA A 15 11.05 24.36 -6.89
CA ALA A 15 12.36 24.40 -7.52
C ALA A 15 13.49 24.28 -6.48
N LEU A 16 14.52 23.51 -6.84
CA LEU A 16 15.80 23.46 -6.15
C LEU A 16 16.53 24.80 -6.32
N THR A 17 16.78 25.50 -5.22
CA THR A 17 17.75 26.59 -5.14
C THR A 17 18.98 26.15 -4.34
N GLY A 18 20.15 26.27 -4.97
CA GLY A 18 21.46 26.45 -4.32
C GLY A 18 22.08 25.18 -3.72
N CYS A 19 23.39 25.08 -3.51
CA CYS A 19 24.53 25.96 -3.78
C CYS A 19 25.81 25.16 -3.39
N GLY A 20 26.95 25.49 -4.00
CA GLY A 20 28.30 25.05 -3.60
C GLY A 20 28.87 23.96 -4.51
N GLY A 21 29.85 24.21 -5.40
CA GLY A 21 31.10 24.95 -5.20
C GLY A 21 32.10 24.00 -4.53
N GLY A 22 33.27 23.64 -5.06
CA GLY A 22 34.19 24.23 -6.01
C GLY A 22 35.59 24.03 -5.41
N GLY A 23 36.63 23.73 -6.21
CA GLY A 23 38.00 23.80 -5.70
C GLY A 23 39.03 22.88 -6.36
N ASN A 24 39.89 23.51 -7.17
CA ASN A 24 41.02 22.98 -7.93
C ASN A 24 42.26 22.59 -7.09
N SER A 25 43.21 21.97 -7.83
CA SER A 25 44.68 21.94 -7.68
C SER A 25 45.18 20.57 -7.21
N GLY A 26 46.15 19.92 -7.83
CA GLY A 26 47.18 20.40 -8.75
C GLY A 26 48.50 19.78 -8.31
N ASP A 27 49.22 19.24 -9.28
CA ASP A 27 50.67 19.07 -9.30
C ASP A 27 51.33 17.77 -8.79
N SER A 28 52.53 17.64 -9.33
CA SER A 28 53.28 16.48 -9.73
C SER A 28 54.26 16.03 -8.64
N GLY A 29 54.43 14.73 -8.43
CA GLY A 29 55.39 14.21 -7.46
C GLY A 29 55.82 12.80 -7.80
N ASN A 30 56.91 12.69 -8.55
CA ASN A 30 57.64 11.46 -8.80
C ASN A 30 58.31 10.99 -7.48
N VAL A 31 57.83 9.89 -6.89
CA VAL A 31 58.50 9.22 -5.76
C VAL A 31 58.59 7.74 -6.09
N SER A 32 59.84 7.29 -6.25
CA SER A 32 60.20 5.87 -6.26
C SER A 32 59.88 5.28 -4.88
N VAL A 33 58.91 4.37 -4.81
CA VAL A 33 58.53 3.67 -3.58
C VAL A 33 58.71 2.18 -3.82
N ALA A 34 59.45 1.55 -2.91
CA ALA A 34 59.72 0.12 -2.86
C ALA A 34 58.43 -0.72 -2.95
N VAL A 35 58.49 -1.81 -3.72
CA VAL A 35 57.39 -2.77 -3.90
C VAL A 35 57.08 -3.45 -2.56
N PRO A 36 55.88 -3.25 -1.97
CA PRO A 36 55.43 -4.00 -0.80
C PRO A 36 55.01 -5.43 -1.24
N PRO A 37 55.05 -6.42 -0.34
CA PRO A 37 54.57 -7.76 -0.64
C PRO A 37 53.09 -7.72 -1.02
N VAL A 38 52.74 -8.44 -2.09
CA VAL A 38 51.36 -8.62 -2.57
C VAL A 38 50.55 -9.29 -1.47
N VAL A 39 49.76 -8.50 -0.74
CA VAL A 39 48.68 -9.02 0.10
C VAL A 39 47.58 -9.45 -0.86
N VAL A 40 47.44 -10.76 -1.06
CA VAL A 40 46.29 -11.33 -1.77
C VAL A 40 45.07 -11.01 -0.91
N ALA A 41 44.27 -10.04 -1.34
CA ALA A 41 42.99 -9.75 -0.71
C ALA A 41 42.15 -11.04 -0.71
N PRO A 42 41.52 -11.41 0.41
CA PRO A 42 40.56 -12.50 0.40
C PRO A 42 39.50 -12.19 -0.67
N PRO A 43 39.05 -13.21 -1.44
CA PRO A 43 38.03 -13.01 -2.46
C PRO A 43 36.82 -12.31 -1.82
N PRO A 44 36.17 -11.36 -2.53
CA PRO A 44 35.02 -10.66 -2.02
C PRO A 44 34.00 -11.70 -1.55
N GLU A 45 33.65 -11.64 -0.28
CA GLU A 45 32.66 -12.50 0.33
C GLU A 45 31.36 -12.26 -0.45
N VAL A 46 30.94 -13.27 -1.23
CA VAL A 46 29.67 -13.24 -1.93
C VAL A 46 28.60 -13.38 -0.86
N VAL A 47 28.22 -12.26 -0.26
CA VAL A 47 27.08 -12.19 0.65
C VAL A 47 25.88 -12.64 -0.16
N ALA A 48 25.37 -13.84 0.15
CA ALA A 48 24.18 -14.36 -0.48
C ALA A 48 23.07 -13.28 -0.38
N PRO A 49 22.33 -13.00 -1.46
CA PRO A 49 21.23 -12.05 -1.40
C PRO A 49 20.30 -12.46 -0.26
N PRO A 50 19.81 -11.48 0.54
CA PRO A 50 18.95 -11.80 1.67
C PRO A 50 17.78 -12.66 1.20
N PRO A 51 17.36 -13.66 2.00
CA PRO A 51 16.26 -14.53 1.61
C PRO A 51 15.03 -13.67 1.28
N PRO A 52 14.28 -14.05 0.23
CA PRO A 52 13.11 -13.28 -0.19
C PRO A 52 12.14 -13.11 0.99
N PRO A 53 11.42 -11.97 1.05
CA PRO A 53 10.39 -11.73 2.05
C PRO A 53 9.45 -12.93 2.16
N ALA A 54 9.25 -13.43 3.36
CA ALA A 54 8.35 -14.56 3.61
C ALA A 54 6.89 -14.06 3.58
N LEU A 55 6.43 -13.60 2.40
CA LEU A 55 5.12 -12.96 2.26
C LEU A 55 3.96 -13.87 2.69
N ALA A 56 4.17 -15.18 2.72
CA ALA A 56 3.26 -16.17 3.29
C ALA A 56 2.78 -15.82 4.72
N ALA A 57 3.57 -15.10 5.51
CA ALA A 57 3.19 -14.67 6.86
C ALA A 57 1.96 -13.74 6.87
N TYR A 58 1.74 -12.99 5.79
CA TYR A 58 0.65 -12.02 5.66
C TYR A 58 -0.68 -12.65 5.21
N VAL A 59 -0.67 -13.94 4.85
CA VAL A 59 -1.88 -14.65 4.42
C VAL A 59 -2.92 -14.71 5.54
N GLY A 60 -4.15 -14.33 5.20
CA GLY A 60 -5.25 -14.29 6.15
C GLY A 60 -6.36 -13.32 5.75
N THR A 61 -7.36 -13.23 6.62
CA THR A 61 -8.39 -12.20 6.55
C THR A 61 -8.13 -11.17 7.64
N TRP A 62 -8.18 -9.91 7.25
CA TRP A 62 -7.74 -8.77 8.03
C TRP A 62 -8.82 -7.69 8.03
N GLN A 63 -9.04 -7.06 9.18
CA GLN A 63 -10.04 -6.01 9.33
C GLN A 63 -9.46 -4.85 10.18
N PRO A 64 -9.59 -3.59 9.73
CA PRO A 64 -9.29 -2.44 10.56
C PRO A 64 -10.42 -2.19 11.55
N ALA A 65 -10.22 -1.22 12.43
CA ALA A 65 -11.29 -0.69 13.26
C ALA A 65 -12.47 -0.17 12.39
N CYS A 66 -13.67 -0.23 12.94
CA CYS A 66 -14.84 0.41 12.32
C CYS A 66 -14.67 1.93 12.29
N GLU A 67 -15.00 2.56 11.17
CA GLU A 67 -15.04 4.01 11.02
C GLU A 67 -16.45 4.44 10.62
N ASN A 68 -17.24 4.92 11.59
CA ASN A 68 -18.55 5.56 11.37
C ASN A 68 -19.44 4.77 10.39
N GLN A 69 -19.70 3.50 10.72
CA GLN A 69 -20.47 2.50 9.95
C GLN A 69 -19.75 1.84 8.77
N SER A 70 -18.53 2.24 8.44
CA SER A 70 -17.75 1.64 7.36
C SER A 70 -16.59 0.81 7.92
N ARG A 71 -16.34 -0.34 7.33
CA ARG A 71 -15.15 -1.16 7.62
C ARG A 71 -14.66 -1.83 6.35
N GLN A 72 -13.35 -1.79 6.13
CA GLN A 72 -12.74 -2.54 5.05
C GLN A 72 -12.46 -3.97 5.51
N ARG A 73 -12.65 -4.97 4.65
CA ARG A 73 -12.09 -6.30 4.86
C ARG A 73 -11.04 -6.56 3.79
N LEU A 74 -9.87 -6.99 4.21
CA LEU A 74 -8.75 -7.34 3.34
C LEU A 74 -8.53 -8.85 3.42
N VAL A 75 -8.57 -9.53 2.28
CA VAL A 75 -8.24 -10.96 2.18
C VAL A 75 -6.94 -11.07 1.41
N VAL A 76 -5.94 -11.72 2.02
CA VAL A 76 -4.60 -11.90 1.47
C VAL A 76 -4.35 -13.40 1.26
N ALA A 77 -3.94 -13.76 0.05
CA ALA A 77 -3.54 -15.11 -0.33
C ALA A 77 -2.20 -15.08 -1.07
N LEU A 78 -1.50 -16.21 -1.12
CA LEU A 78 -0.39 -16.38 -2.06
C LEU A 78 -0.94 -16.62 -3.47
N LYS A 79 -0.27 -16.05 -4.48
CA LYS A 79 -0.54 -16.44 -5.86
C LYS A 79 -0.15 -17.91 -6.06
N SER A 80 -1.01 -18.66 -6.75
CA SER A 80 -0.78 -20.07 -7.07
C SER A 80 0.22 -20.29 -8.20
N ASP A 81 0.79 -19.21 -8.77
CA ASP A 81 1.74 -19.25 -9.90
C ASP A 81 3.19 -19.49 -9.47
N GLY A 82 3.46 -19.70 -8.19
CA GLY A 82 4.79 -19.97 -7.65
C GLY A 82 5.71 -18.74 -7.57
N SER A 83 5.21 -17.54 -7.89
CA SER A 83 6.00 -16.30 -7.85
C SER A 83 6.37 -15.84 -6.44
N GLY A 84 5.71 -16.37 -5.41
CA GLY A 84 5.80 -15.87 -4.03
C GLY A 84 5.11 -14.53 -3.82
N ALA A 85 4.44 -13.97 -4.84
CA ALA A 85 3.64 -12.77 -4.71
C ALA A 85 2.32 -13.04 -4.00
N LEU A 86 1.74 -11.97 -3.43
CA LEU A 86 0.42 -12.00 -2.84
C LEU A 86 -0.64 -11.60 -3.85
N GLU A 87 -1.82 -12.19 -3.70
CA GLU A 87 -3.07 -11.76 -4.28
C GLU A 87 -3.97 -11.23 -3.16
N MET A 88 -4.55 -10.05 -3.36
CA MET A 88 -5.30 -9.34 -2.33
C MET A 88 -6.66 -8.90 -2.86
N SER A 89 -7.71 -9.13 -2.06
CA SER A 89 -9.07 -8.66 -2.35
C SER A 89 -9.51 -7.72 -1.24
N THR A 90 -10.11 -6.58 -1.61
CA THR A 90 -10.66 -5.63 -0.65
C THR A 90 -12.17 -5.54 -0.78
N TYR A 91 -12.83 -5.40 0.36
CA TYR A 91 -14.27 -5.29 0.48
C TYR A 91 -14.58 -4.07 1.35
N GLY A 92 -15.17 -3.03 0.78
CA GLY A 92 -15.65 -1.87 1.54
C GLY A 92 -17.06 -2.17 2.06
N GLU A 93 -17.19 -2.54 3.32
CA GLU A 93 -18.47 -2.91 3.91
C GLU A 93 -19.07 -1.71 4.65
N THR A 94 -20.33 -1.40 4.36
CA THR A 94 -21.11 -0.38 5.08
C THR A 94 -22.21 -1.07 5.86
N PHE A 95 -22.26 -0.79 7.16
CA PHE A 95 -23.14 -1.42 8.14
C PHE A 95 -24.32 -0.51 8.47
N GLY A 96 -25.41 -1.12 8.93
CA GLY A 96 -26.60 -0.39 9.37
C GLY A 96 -26.42 0.32 10.72
N THR A 97 -25.30 0.09 11.41
CA THR A 97 -24.98 0.71 12.70
C THR A 97 -23.60 1.37 12.68
N PRO A 98 -23.41 2.51 13.37
CA PRO A 98 -22.14 3.26 13.36
C PRO A 98 -20.92 2.50 13.88
N ASP A 99 -21.13 1.48 14.70
CA ASP A 99 -20.11 0.63 15.31
C ASP A 99 -19.81 -0.65 14.51
N CYS A 100 -20.41 -0.80 13.32
CA CYS A 100 -20.28 -1.97 12.46
C CYS A 100 -20.71 -3.30 13.10
N SER A 101 -21.57 -3.27 14.14
CA SER A 101 -22.10 -4.47 14.79
C SER A 101 -23.39 -5.01 14.15
N GLY A 102 -24.11 -4.18 13.39
CA GLY A 102 -25.33 -4.53 12.67
C GLY A 102 -25.10 -5.30 11.37
N PRO A 103 -26.16 -5.54 10.58
CA PRO A 103 -26.02 -6.18 9.27
C PRO A 103 -25.34 -5.24 8.26
N VAL A 104 -24.56 -5.84 7.35
CA VAL A 104 -24.01 -5.15 6.18
C VAL A 104 -25.16 -4.71 5.27
N GLN A 105 -25.23 -3.41 4.97
CA GLN A 105 -26.19 -2.80 4.06
C GLN A 105 -25.74 -2.89 2.62
N PHE A 106 -24.44 -2.68 2.39
CA PHE A 106 -23.82 -2.92 1.09
C PHE A 106 -22.32 -3.15 1.21
N THR A 107 -21.78 -3.79 0.18
CA THR A 107 -20.36 -4.08 -0.01
C THR A 107 -19.90 -3.50 -1.34
N GLU A 108 -18.84 -2.70 -1.29
CA GLU A 108 -18.06 -2.23 -2.42
C GLU A 108 -16.93 -3.22 -2.73
N THR A 109 -16.76 -3.57 -4.01
CA THR A 109 -15.69 -4.45 -4.50
C THR A 109 -15.11 -3.96 -5.82
N THR A 110 -13.86 -4.30 -6.09
CA THR A 110 -13.25 -4.14 -7.42
C THR A 110 -13.42 -5.41 -8.27
N SER A 111 -13.53 -5.26 -9.59
CA SER A 111 -13.62 -6.41 -10.51
C SER A 111 -12.33 -7.22 -10.60
N GLU A 112 -11.20 -6.58 -10.29
CA GLU A 112 -9.87 -7.17 -10.31
C GLU A 112 -9.29 -7.26 -8.90
N LYS A 113 -8.39 -8.22 -8.70
CA LYS A 113 -7.63 -8.36 -7.46
C LYS A 113 -6.34 -7.57 -7.55
N MET A 114 -5.89 -7.07 -6.40
CA MET A 114 -4.58 -6.46 -6.28
C MET A 114 -3.51 -7.55 -6.18
N THR A 115 -2.32 -7.29 -6.71
CA THR A 115 -1.15 -8.13 -6.48
C THR A 115 -0.09 -7.36 -5.71
N ALA A 116 0.68 -8.04 -4.86
CA ALA A 116 1.86 -7.47 -4.21
C ALA A 116 3.07 -8.37 -4.47
N VAL A 117 4.02 -7.86 -5.24
CA VAL A 117 5.26 -8.57 -5.61
C VAL A 117 6.35 -8.22 -4.61
N PRO A 118 7.13 -9.18 -4.09
CA PRO A 118 8.23 -8.90 -3.17
C PRO A 118 9.25 -7.93 -3.78
N ASP A 119 9.66 -6.92 -3.01
CA ASP A 119 10.69 -5.91 -3.36
C ASP A 119 11.77 -5.82 -2.27
N GLY A 120 12.06 -6.97 -1.64
CA GLY A 120 13.02 -7.09 -0.54
C GLY A 120 12.45 -6.63 0.80
N ALA A 121 13.34 -6.29 1.73
CA ALA A 121 12.98 -5.85 3.08
C ALA A 121 13.88 -4.70 3.52
N GLY A 122 13.37 -3.81 4.37
CA GLY A 122 14.14 -2.66 4.83
C GLY A 122 13.61 -2.04 6.11
N ASN A 123 14.48 -1.29 6.78
CA ASN A 123 14.10 -0.50 7.94
C ASN A 123 13.52 0.84 7.47
N ILE A 124 12.42 1.26 8.09
CA ILE A 124 11.76 2.55 7.84
C ILE A 124 11.43 3.23 9.17
N GLN A 125 11.34 4.55 9.16
CA GLN A 125 10.66 5.29 10.23
C GLN A 125 9.23 5.57 9.83
N VAL A 126 8.28 5.12 10.65
CA VAL A 126 6.85 5.37 10.41
C VAL A 126 6.11 5.62 11.72
N LYS A 127 5.11 6.51 11.67
CA LYS A 127 4.15 6.68 12.76
C LYS A 127 3.04 5.62 12.63
N LEU A 128 2.99 4.68 13.56
CA LEU A 128 1.95 3.63 13.58
C LEU A 128 0.62 4.11 14.20
N ALA A 129 0.59 5.31 14.78
CA ALA A 129 -0.61 6.01 15.23
C ALA A 129 -0.41 7.52 15.10
N ALA A 130 -1.49 8.29 14.95
CA ALA A 130 -1.45 9.73 14.68
C ALA A 130 -0.64 10.52 15.72
N ASP A 131 -0.84 10.18 17.00
CA ASP A 131 -0.23 10.89 18.15
C ASP A 131 1.03 10.22 18.69
N SER A 132 1.58 9.24 17.98
CA SER A 132 2.77 8.50 18.41
C SER A 132 4.05 9.02 17.73
N PRO A 133 5.22 8.90 18.39
CA PRO A 133 6.49 9.11 17.73
C PRO A 133 6.68 8.09 16.59
N ALA A 134 7.48 8.46 15.59
CA ALA A 134 7.89 7.52 14.56
C ALA A 134 8.71 6.39 15.21
N SER A 135 8.46 5.16 14.75
CA SER A 135 9.18 3.97 15.20
C SER A 135 10.03 3.43 14.05
N ASP A 136 11.23 2.97 14.37
CA ASP A 136 12.06 2.19 13.44
C ASP A 136 11.50 0.77 13.36
N ILE A 137 10.93 0.41 12.21
CA ILE A 137 10.41 -0.94 11.95
C ILE A 137 11.03 -1.52 10.69
N ARG A 138 11.18 -2.85 10.67
CA ARG A 138 11.55 -3.58 9.46
C ARG A 138 10.27 -4.01 8.73
N ILE A 139 10.10 -3.52 7.51
CA ILE A 139 9.01 -3.93 6.62
C ILE A 139 9.51 -4.93 5.58
N ASP A 140 8.60 -5.80 5.14
CA ASP A 140 8.73 -6.49 3.86
C ASP A 140 8.19 -5.57 2.78
N LYS A 141 9.07 -5.10 1.90
CA LYS A 141 8.73 -4.18 0.82
C LYS A 141 8.05 -4.93 -0.29
N VAL A 142 7.08 -4.27 -0.91
CA VAL A 142 6.38 -4.81 -2.08
C VAL A 142 6.11 -3.72 -3.10
N VAL A 143 5.99 -4.14 -4.36
CA VAL A 143 5.32 -3.35 -5.40
C VAL A 143 3.90 -3.89 -5.53
N SER A 144 2.92 -3.06 -5.16
CA SER A 144 1.51 -3.37 -5.30
C SER A 144 1.00 -2.89 -6.65
N SER A 145 0.12 -3.67 -7.27
CA SER A 145 -0.57 -3.28 -8.50
C SER A 145 -2.03 -3.70 -8.48
N LEU A 146 -2.89 -2.81 -8.96
CA LEU A 146 -4.30 -3.06 -9.25
C LEU A 146 -4.49 -2.87 -10.76
N PRO A 147 -4.86 -3.92 -11.51
CA PRO A 147 -5.17 -3.77 -12.92
C PRO A 147 -6.32 -2.79 -13.17
N ALA A 148 -6.53 -2.44 -14.44
CA ALA A 148 -7.70 -1.64 -14.82
C ALA A 148 -8.98 -2.39 -14.40
N HIS A 149 -9.85 -1.71 -13.65
CA HIS A 149 -10.92 -2.36 -12.92
C HIS A 149 -12.20 -1.52 -12.94
N THR A 150 -13.31 -2.13 -12.53
CA THR A 150 -14.56 -1.43 -12.24
C THR A 150 -14.89 -1.57 -10.76
N VAL A 151 -15.72 -0.66 -10.24
CA VAL A 151 -16.24 -0.73 -8.87
C VAL A 151 -17.69 -1.22 -8.91
N GLN A 152 -18.00 -2.16 -8.02
CA GLN A 152 -19.31 -2.79 -7.91
C GLN A 152 -19.83 -2.63 -6.48
N PHE A 153 -21.14 -2.40 -6.38
CA PHE A 153 -21.85 -2.34 -5.10
C PHE A 153 -22.89 -3.45 -5.08
N THR A 154 -22.97 -4.18 -3.96
CA THR A 154 -23.94 -5.25 -3.75
C THR A 154 -24.50 -5.19 -2.33
N GLY A 155 -25.74 -5.63 -2.12
CA GLY A 155 -26.35 -5.69 -0.78
C GLY A 155 -27.80 -5.22 -0.76
N PRO A 156 -28.49 -5.37 0.39
CA PRO A 156 -29.90 -5.04 0.53
C PRO A 156 -30.23 -3.56 0.29
N ALA A 157 -29.29 -2.65 0.52
CA ALA A 157 -29.49 -1.21 0.28
C ALA A 157 -29.23 -0.79 -1.17
N VAL A 158 -28.76 -1.69 -2.05
CA VAL A 158 -28.32 -1.36 -3.41
C VAL A 158 -29.39 -1.74 -4.44
N THR A 159 -29.78 -0.77 -5.24
CA THR A 159 -30.60 -0.97 -6.44
C THR A 159 -29.92 -0.30 -7.64
N THR A 160 -30.57 -0.36 -8.81
CA THR A 160 -30.10 0.33 -10.02
C THR A 160 -31.22 1.18 -10.58
N VAL A 161 -30.90 2.42 -10.93
CA VAL A 161 -31.82 3.36 -11.59
C VAL A 161 -31.18 3.90 -12.86
N GLN A 162 -32.02 4.30 -13.81
CA GLN A 162 -31.58 4.97 -15.03
C GLN A 162 -31.82 6.47 -14.87
N LEU A 163 -30.75 7.26 -14.90
CA LEU A 163 -30.80 8.73 -14.91
C LEU A 163 -30.37 9.26 -16.28
N GLU A 164 -30.52 10.57 -16.52
CA GLU A 164 -30.11 11.22 -17.77
C GLU A 164 -28.62 10.98 -18.10
N SER A 165 -27.76 10.95 -17.07
CA SER A 165 -26.33 10.70 -17.18
C SER A 165 -25.96 9.21 -17.33
N GLY A 166 -26.93 8.29 -17.30
CA GLY A 166 -26.70 6.86 -17.45
C GLY A 166 -27.19 6.01 -16.28
N PRO A 167 -26.86 4.70 -16.26
CA PRO A 167 -27.21 3.83 -15.15
C PRO A 167 -26.42 4.20 -13.88
N HIS A 168 -27.11 4.30 -12.75
CA HIS A 168 -26.54 4.58 -11.44
C HIS A 168 -26.78 3.41 -10.48
N TRP A 169 -25.83 3.18 -9.57
CA TRP A 169 -26.10 2.51 -8.31
C TRP A 169 -26.91 3.46 -7.43
N HIS A 170 -28.09 3.03 -7.03
CA HIS A 170 -28.98 3.78 -6.15
C HIS A 170 -28.95 3.11 -4.78
N ILE A 171 -28.28 3.75 -3.82
CA ILE A 171 -27.96 3.17 -2.52
C ILE A 171 -28.74 3.89 -1.42
N ALA A 172 -29.58 3.16 -0.69
CA ALA A 172 -30.28 3.70 0.48
C ALA A 172 -29.28 3.97 1.62
N ILE A 173 -29.27 5.18 2.16
CA ILE A 173 -28.33 5.60 3.23
C ILE A 173 -29.00 5.89 4.59
N GLY A 174 -30.32 5.69 4.70
CA GLY A 174 -31.10 5.89 5.92
C GLY A 174 -32.17 6.97 5.74
N ASP A 175 -33.21 6.97 6.58
CA ASP A 175 -34.27 8.01 6.63
C ASP A 175 -34.96 8.36 5.30
N GLY A 176 -34.97 7.43 4.34
CA GLY A 176 -35.54 7.63 3.00
C GLY A 176 -34.61 8.37 2.03
N ASP A 177 -33.38 8.69 2.47
CA ASP A 177 -32.35 9.29 1.64
C ASP A 177 -31.58 8.24 0.83
N TYR A 178 -31.11 8.69 -0.33
CA TYR A 178 -30.36 7.88 -1.27
C TYR A 178 -29.11 8.60 -1.75
N MET A 179 -28.11 7.80 -2.08
CA MET A 179 -26.93 8.22 -2.81
C MET A 179 -26.92 7.55 -4.18
N ASP A 180 -26.88 8.37 -5.23
CA ASP A 180 -26.70 7.90 -6.60
C ASP A 180 -25.23 7.98 -7.00
N ILE A 181 -24.66 6.83 -7.36
CA ILE A 181 -23.30 6.71 -7.87
C ILE A 181 -23.39 6.24 -9.31
N LEU A 182 -22.92 7.05 -10.26
CA LEU A 182 -22.82 6.63 -11.66
C LEU A 182 -22.05 5.31 -11.72
N LYS A 183 -22.62 4.29 -12.39
CA LYS A 183 -21.93 3.01 -12.53
C LYS A 183 -20.60 3.25 -13.22
N SER A 184 -19.51 2.90 -12.53
CA SER A 184 -18.18 3.36 -12.93
C SER A 184 -17.81 2.82 -14.29
N ASP A 185 -17.29 3.71 -15.15
CA ASP A 185 -16.44 3.31 -16.25
C ASP A 185 -15.16 2.65 -15.73
N LEU A 186 -14.46 1.98 -16.64
CA LEU A 186 -13.16 1.37 -16.39
C LEU A 186 -12.19 2.37 -15.74
N LYS A 187 -11.79 2.09 -14.50
CA LYS A 187 -10.69 2.76 -13.81
C LYS A 187 -9.37 2.28 -14.40
N LYS A 188 -8.40 3.18 -14.51
CA LYS A 188 -7.07 2.84 -15.02
C LYS A 188 -6.34 1.90 -14.06
N ALA A 189 -5.38 1.16 -14.58
CA ALA A 189 -4.47 0.38 -13.75
C ALA A 189 -3.61 1.33 -12.90
N GLU A 190 -3.31 0.90 -11.67
CA GLU A 190 -2.54 1.66 -10.70
C GLU A 190 -1.47 0.77 -10.07
N SER A 191 -0.33 1.35 -9.73
CA SER A 191 0.75 0.66 -9.02
C SER A 191 1.48 1.61 -8.08
N GLY A 192 2.06 1.04 -7.03
CA GLY A 192 2.74 1.80 -6.00
C GLY A 192 3.69 0.94 -5.19
N LYS A 193 4.68 1.58 -4.60
CA LYS A 193 5.58 0.95 -3.64
C LYS A 193 4.98 1.02 -2.24
N GLY A 194 5.15 -0.04 -1.48
CA GLY A 194 4.65 -0.13 -0.12
C GLY A 194 5.37 -1.20 0.66
N GLY A 195 4.74 -1.63 1.74
CA GLY A 195 5.25 -2.72 2.54
C GLY A 195 4.25 -3.22 3.56
N PHE A 196 4.59 -4.37 4.11
CA PHE A 196 3.85 -5.01 5.19
C PHE A 196 4.73 -5.12 6.43
N TYR A 197 4.09 -5.01 7.58
CA TYR A 197 4.69 -5.28 8.88
C TYR A 197 3.68 -6.02 9.76
N LEU A 198 4.10 -7.14 10.32
CA LEU A 198 3.31 -7.92 11.28
C LEU A 198 3.82 -7.72 12.70
N ARG A 199 2.89 -7.50 13.62
CA ARG A 199 3.14 -7.50 15.07
C ARG A 199 2.08 -8.36 15.75
N GLY A 200 2.38 -9.64 15.94
CA GLY A 200 1.41 -10.60 16.46
C GLY A 200 0.22 -10.76 15.50
N SER A 201 -0.98 -10.43 15.97
CA SER A 201 -2.23 -10.44 15.18
C SER A 201 -2.55 -9.10 14.52
N GLU A 202 -1.63 -8.13 14.55
CA GLU A 202 -1.76 -6.83 13.88
C GLU A 202 -0.97 -6.83 12.57
N LEU A 203 -1.61 -6.38 11.50
CA LEU A 203 -1.01 -6.11 10.20
C LEU A 203 -1.02 -4.62 9.94
N PHE A 204 0.15 -4.06 9.65
CA PHE A 204 0.31 -2.69 9.20
C PHE A 204 0.69 -2.69 7.73
N THR A 205 -0.08 -1.98 6.90
CA THR A 205 0.30 -1.64 5.53
C THR A 205 0.91 -0.25 5.53
N VAL A 206 1.97 -0.07 4.75
CA VAL A 206 2.59 1.23 4.53
C VAL A 206 2.69 1.50 3.04
N MET A 207 2.62 2.77 2.67
CA MET A 207 2.79 3.23 1.30
C MET A 207 3.95 4.22 1.22
N GLU A 208 4.71 4.18 0.12
CA GLU A 208 5.72 5.19 -0.15
C GLU A 208 5.05 6.45 -0.71
N LYS A 209 5.29 7.58 -0.05
CA LYS A 209 4.82 8.90 -0.45
C LYS A 209 5.96 9.90 -0.33
N ASP A 210 6.28 10.57 -1.42
CA ASP A 210 7.34 11.60 -1.48
C ASP A 210 8.71 11.11 -0.95
N GLY A 211 9.03 9.83 -1.20
CA GLY A 211 10.29 9.19 -0.76
C GLY A 211 10.32 8.74 0.71
N ALA A 212 9.21 8.89 1.44
CA ALA A 212 9.04 8.42 2.82
C ALA A 212 7.90 7.40 2.91
N TYR A 213 7.99 6.47 3.86
CA TYR A 213 6.89 5.54 4.13
C TYR A 213 5.93 6.14 5.15
N VAL A 214 4.64 6.06 4.85
CA VAL A 214 3.56 6.45 5.76
C VAL A 214 2.65 5.26 6.02
N LEU A 215 2.04 5.23 7.21
CA LEU A 215 1.01 4.25 7.51
C LEU A 215 -0.16 4.45 6.54
N ASP A 216 -0.52 3.37 5.86
CA ASP A 216 -1.72 3.31 5.03
C ASP A 216 -2.89 2.82 5.90
N MET A 217 -2.83 1.55 6.35
CA MET A 217 -3.88 0.96 7.15
C MET A 217 -3.32 0.07 8.28
N HIS A 218 -4.05 0.03 9.38
CA HIS A 218 -3.83 -0.89 10.49
C HIS A 218 -4.99 -1.88 10.57
N TYR A 219 -4.68 -3.16 10.45
CA TYR A 219 -5.62 -4.26 10.52
C TYR A 219 -5.32 -5.19 11.68
N VAL A 220 -6.37 -5.87 12.16
CA VAL A 220 -6.29 -6.98 13.09
C VAL A 220 -6.77 -8.24 12.37
N LYS A 221 -6.16 -9.38 12.68
CA LYS A 221 -6.54 -10.68 12.11
C LYS A 221 -7.95 -11.06 12.57
N GLN A 222 -8.76 -11.52 11.62
CA GLN A 222 -10.09 -12.09 11.88
C GLN A 222 -9.98 -13.55 12.33
#